data_AF-A0A950B751-F1
#
_entry.id   AF-A0A950B751-F1
#
_cell.length_a   1.000
_cell.length_b   1.000
_cell.length_c   1.000
_cell.angle_alpha   90.00
_cell.angle_beta   90.00
_cell.angle_gamma   90.00
#
_symmetry.space_group_name_H-M   'P 1'
#
loop_
_entity.id
_entity.type
_entity.pdbx_description
1 polymer ?
#
loop_
_entity_poly.entity_id
_entity_poly.type
_entity_poly.pdbx_seq_one_letter_code
_entity_poly.pdbx_strand_id
1 'polypeptide(L)'
;PMGCDICYTNHAEADQDDMDTLLTLLGAAGINFIMGIPGADDVMLNYQSTSFHDALYVRDLLGLRSAPEFEEWLETMGIVDAKGALLPGSSRVPLLAGAHEWIGIDA
;
A
#
# COMPACT_ATOMS: atom_id res chain seq x y z
N PRO A 1 -12.23 11.17 -11.80
CA PRO A 1 -11.78 10.30 -10.69
C PRO A 1 -11.55 11.11 -9.41
N MET A 2 -12.11 10.65 -8.29
CA MET A 2 -11.94 11.27 -6.97
C MET A 2 -11.20 10.30 -6.04
N GLY A 3 -10.23 10.82 -5.31
CA GLY A 3 -9.51 10.12 -4.26
C GLY A 3 -9.57 10.89 -2.95
N CYS A 4 -9.01 10.30 -1.90
CA CYS A 4 -8.94 10.87 -0.56
C CYS A 4 -7.66 10.39 0.10
N ASP A 5 -6.89 11.32 0.66
CA ASP A 5 -5.92 10.97 1.69
C ASP A 5 -6.69 10.75 3.00
N ILE A 6 -6.58 9.57 3.57
CA ILE A 6 -7.26 9.19 4.81
C ILE A 6 -6.23 9.34 5.91
N CYS A 7 -6.34 10.42 6.66
CA CYS A 7 -5.26 10.85 7.53
C CYS A 7 -5.75 11.58 8.77
N TYR A 8 -4.94 11.56 9.82
CA TYR A 8 -5.14 12.36 11.02
C TYR A 8 -3.84 12.97 11.52
N THR A 9 -3.95 13.89 12.47
CA THR A 9 -2.80 14.41 13.22
C THR A 9 -2.99 14.08 14.69
N ASN A 10 -1.90 13.91 15.43
CA ASN A 10 -1.93 13.54 16.85
C ASN A 10 -2.67 14.53 17.78
N HIS A 11 -3.07 15.71 17.27
CA HIS A 11 -3.86 16.69 18.02
C HIS A 11 -5.37 16.58 17.78
N ALA A 12 -5.79 15.81 16.76
CA ALA A 12 -7.18 15.44 16.58
C ALA A 12 -7.53 14.27 17.50
N GLU A 13 -8.78 14.20 17.93
CA GLU A 13 -9.34 13.00 18.56
C GLU A 13 -9.63 11.99 17.45
N ALA A 14 -8.57 11.35 16.96
CA ALA A 14 -8.60 10.32 15.97
C ALA A 14 -7.40 9.39 16.14
N ASP A 15 -7.55 8.14 15.73
CA ASP A 15 -6.48 7.15 15.71
C ASP A 15 -6.52 6.30 14.42
N GLN A 16 -5.75 5.21 14.42
CA GLN A 16 -5.63 4.32 13.27
C GLN A 16 -6.93 3.55 12.99
N ASP A 17 -7.75 3.25 14.01
CA ASP A 17 -9.01 2.52 13.83
C ASP A 17 -10.04 3.40 13.09
N ASP A 18 -10.00 4.72 13.34
CA ASP A 18 -10.81 5.69 12.58
C ASP A 18 -10.43 5.71 11.10
N MET A 19 -9.13 5.65 10.79
CA MET A 19 -8.65 5.56 9.42
C MET A 19 -9.09 4.28 8.73
N ASP A 20 -8.96 3.12 9.40
CA ASP A 20 -9.38 1.82 8.83
C ASP A 20 -10.88 1.77 8.57
N THR A 21 -11.68 2.38 9.47
CA THR A 21 -13.12 2.56 9.30
C THR A 21 -13.41 3.41 8.06
N LEU A 22 -12.78 4.58 7.95
CA LEU A 22 -13.00 5.49 6.83
C LEU A 22 -12.53 4.88 5.50
N LEU A 23 -11.39 4.19 5.50
CA LEU A 23 -10.87 3.44 4.35
C LEU A 23 -11.88 2.41 3.87
N THR A 24 -12.42 1.62 4.79
CA THR A 24 -13.37 0.56 4.44
C THR A 24 -14.67 1.14 3.87
N LEU A 25 -15.17 2.24 4.47
CA LEU A 25 -16.36 2.94 3.99
C LEU A 25 -16.15 3.55 2.59
N LEU A 26 -15.02 4.22 2.38
CA LEU A 26 -14.67 4.82 1.09
C LEU A 26 -14.41 3.76 0.01
N GLY A 27 -13.79 2.64 0.38
CA GLY A 27 -13.62 1.46 -0.47
C GLY A 27 -14.96 0.91 -0.94
N ALA A 28 -15.90 0.70 -0.01
CA ALA A 28 -17.25 0.26 -0.33
C ALA A 28 -18.03 1.28 -1.20
N ALA A 29 -17.74 2.58 -1.04
CA ALA A 29 -18.30 3.65 -1.86
C ALA A 29 -17.64 3.79 -3.25
N GLY A 30 -16.59 3.02 -3.56
CA GLY A 30 -15.93 3.02 -4.86
C GLY A 30 -14.91 4.15 -5.06
N ILE A 31 -14.21 4.57 -3.99
CA ILE A 31 -13.09 5.52 -4.10
C ILE A 31 -12.04 5.02 -5.11
N ASN A 32 -11.48 5.93 -5.91
CA ASN A 32 -10.56 5.53 -6.99
C ASN A 32 -9.12 5.32 -6.53
N PHE A 33 -8.64 6.14 -5.59
CA PHE A 33 -7.28 6.06 -5.05
C PHE A 33 -7.20 6.68 -3.66
N ILE A 34 -6.22 6.19 -2.90
CA ILE A 34 -5.83 6.67 -1.56
C ILE A 34 -4.31 6.89 -1.55
N MET A 35 -3.78 7.49 -0.48
CA MET A 35 -2.35 7.61 -0.28
C MET A 35 -1.74 6.32 0.29
N GLY A 36 -0.44 6.11 0.08
CA GLY A 36 0.30 5.01 0.67
C GLY A 36 1.62 5.53 1.22
N ILE A 37 1.75 5.58 2.54
CA ILE A 37 2.93 6.05 3.25
C ILE A 37 3.63 4.86 3.95
N PRO A 38 4.96 4.74 3.90
CA PRO A 38 5.68 3.68 4.60
C PRO A 38 5.33 3.67 6.09
N GLY A 39 4.68 2.60 6.55
CA GLY A 39 4.29 2.46 7.96
C GLY A 39 3.25 3.47 8.43
N ALA A 40 2.47 4.08 7.52
CA ALA A 40 1.45 5.10 7.81
C ALA A 40 1.97 6.44 8.37
N ASP A 41 3.25 6.55 8.70
CA ASP A 41 3.83 7.74 9.35
C ASP A 41 4.58 8.63 8.35
N ASP A 42 4.06 9.83 8.11
CA ASP A 42 4.80 10.85 7.39
C ASP A 42 5.52 11.77 8.39
N VAL A 43 6.77 11.41 8.68
CA VAL A 43 7.65 12.13 9.61
C VAL A 43 7.95 13.57 9.19
N MET A 44 7.82 13.90 7.90
CA MET A 44 8.10 15.26 7.41
C MET A 44 6.91 16.17 7.67
N LEU A 45 5.70 15.67 7.43
CA LEU A 45 4.45 16.43 7.57
C LEU A 45 3.81 16.26 8.96
N ASN A 46 4.33 15.33 9.76
CA ASN A 46 3.96 15.09 11.15
C ASN A 46 2.46 14.72 11.30
N TYR A 47 2.01 13.84 10.40
CA TYR A 47 0.65 13.30 10.34
C TYR A 47 0.70 11.83 9.94
N GLN A 48 -0.40 11.12 10.20
CA GLN A 48 -0.56 9.72 9.87
C GLN A 48 -1.56 9.56 8.73
N SER A 49 -1.22 8.73 7.75
CA SER A 49 -2.00 8.44 6.53
C SER A 49 -2.03 6.93 6.28
N THR A 50 -2.76 6.44 5.30
CA THR A 50 -2.83 5.01 4.99
C THR A 50 -1.48 4.43 4.56
N SER A 51 -1.21 3.20 4.98
CA SER A 51 0.01 2.46 4.68
C SER A 51 -0.05 1.71 3.34
N PHE A 52 1.09 1.19 2.87
CA PHE A 52 1.10 0.26 1.73
C PHE A 52 0.29 -1.02 1.98
N HIS A 53 0.21 -1.48 3.23
CA HIS A 53 -0.54 -2.67 3.60
C HIS A 53 -2.04 -2.42 3.52
N ASP A 54 -2.49 -1.20 3.84
CA ASP A 54 -3.90 -0.85 3.89
C ASP A 54 -4.53 -0.90 2.50
N ALA A 55 -3.76 -0.47 1.48
CA ALA A 55 -4.15 -0.58 0.08
C ALA A 55 -4.26 -2.03 -0.42
N LEU A 56 -3.56 -2.98 0.21
CA LEU A 56 -3.66 -4.41 -0.08
C LEU A 56 -4.83 -5.03 0.67
N TYR A 57 -4.99 -4.67 1.95
CA TYR A 57 -6.13 -5.05 2.78
C TYR A 57 -7.46 -4.72 2.12
N VAL A 58 -7.66 -3.46 1.70
CA VAL A 58 -8.95 -3.04 1.14
C VAL A 58 -9.25 -3.72 -0.20
N ARG A 59 -8.19 -4.03 -0.98
CA ARG A 59 -8.32 -4.78 -2.24
C ARG A 59 -8.73 -6.22 -2.00
N ASP A 60 -8.07 -6.91 -1.08
CA ASP A 60 -8.40 -8.29 -0.73
C ASP A 60 -9.81 -8.38 -0.12
N LEU A 61 -10.14 -7.49 0.82
CA LEU A 61 -11.44 -7.45 1.49
C LEU A 61 -12.61 -7.27 0.50
N LEU A 62 -12.45 -6.35 -0.47
CA LEU A 62 -13.53 -5.97 -1.38
C LEU A 62 -13.43 -6.63 -2.78
N GLY A 63 -12.41 -7.46 -3.01
CA GLY A 63 -12.14 -8.08 -4.31
C GLY A 63 -11.79 -7.07 -5.41
N LEU A 64 -11.11 -5.98 -5.06
CA LEU A 64 -10.71 -4.92 -5.98
C LEU A 64 -9.34 -5.23 -6.59
N ARG A 65 -9.12 -4.78 -7.83
CA ARG A 65 -7.85 -4.92 -8.54
C ARG A 65 -7.12 -3.59 -8.67
N SER A 66 -5.83 -3.66 -8.97
CA SER A 66 -5.03 -2.50 -9.36
C SER A 66 -5.45 -1.99 -10.74
N ALA A 67 -4.89 -0.85 -11.17
CA ALA A 67 -5.04 -0.42 -12.55
C ALA A 67 -4.45 -1.51 -13.49
N PRO A 68 -5.09 -1.83 -14.63
CA PRO A 68 -4.71 -2.97 -15.46
C PRO A 68 -3.24 -2.96 -15.88
N GLU A 69 -2.73 -1.79 -16.28
CA GLU A 69 -1.35 -1.62 -16.72
C GLU A 69 -0.35 -1.83 -15.57
N PHE A 70 -0.74 -1.43 -14.36
CA PHE A 70 0.09 -1.63 -13.17
C PHE A 70 0.05 -3.08 -12.71
N GLU A 71 -1.10 -3.74 -12.82
CA GLU A 71 -1.24 -5.15 -12.47
C GLU A 71 -0.41 -6.06 -13.39
N GLU A 72 -0.45 -5.84 -14.70
CA GLU A 72 0.40 -6.55 -15.66
C GLU A 72 1.90 -6.37 -15.34
N TRP A 73 2.28 -5.16 -14.95
CA TRP A 73 3.66 -4.88 -14.53
C TRP A 73 4.01 -5.62 -13.23
N LEU A 74 3.14 -5.61 -12.22
CA LEU A 74 3.37 -6.31 -10.94
C LEU A 74 3.53 -7.82 -11.15
N GLU A 75 2.73 -8.42 -12.03
CA GLU A 75 2.84 -9.83 -12.41
C GLU A 75 4.19 -10.09 -13.13
N THR A 76 4.56 -9.23 -14.09
CA THR A 76 5.83 -9.33 -14.82
C THR A 76 7.05 -9.24 -13.90
N MET A 77 6.97 -8.40 -12.86
CA MET A 77 8.02 -8.23 -11.86
C MET A 77 8.06 -9.35 -10.82
N GLY A 78 7.11 -10.30 -10.86
CA GLY A 78 7.02 -11.38 -9.87
C GLY A 78 6.69 -10.87 -8.47
N ILE A 79 5.91 -9.79 -8.36
CA ILE A 79 5.47 -9.21 -7.09
C ILE A 79 4.11 -9.78 -6.68
N VAL A 80 3.21 -9.98 -7.64
CA VAL A 80 1.88 -10.59 -7.43
C VAL A 80 1.66 -11.79 -8.34
N ASP A 81 0.73 -12.67 -7.96
CA ASP A 81 0.22 -13.73 -8.82
C ASP A 81 -0.88 -13.23 -9.78
N ALA A 82 -1.36 -14.10 -10.66
CA ALA A 82 -2.43 -13.79 -11.62
C ALA A 82 -3.78 -13.38 -10.98
N LYS A 83 -3.93 -13.60 -9.66
CA LYS A 83 -5.10 -13.20 -8.88
C LYS A 83 -4.89 -11.86 -8.16
N GLY A 84 -3.72 -11.24 -8.31
CA GLY A 84 -3.34 -9.99 -7.64
C GLY A 84 -2.85 -10.19 -6.20
N ALA A 85 -2.66 -11.43 -5.73
CA ALA A 85 -2.15 -11.69 -4.39
C ALA A 85 -0.62 -11.54 -4.35
N LEU A 86 -0.09 -10.93 -3.29
CA LEU A 86 1.36 -10.81 -3.11
C LEU A 86 2.03 -12.17 -3.08
N LEU A 87 3.08 -12.32 -3.88
CA LEU A 87 3.97 -13.47 -3.81
C LEU A 87 4.86 -13.35 -2.56
N PRO A 88 5.25 -14.48 -1.94
CA PRO A 88 6.24 -14.45 -0.87
C PRO A 88 7.49 -13.71 -1.31
N GLY A 89 8.02 -12.84 -0.45
CA GLY A 89 9.22 -12.06 -0.74
C GLY A 89 10.35 -13.00 -1.18
N SER A 90 10.68 -12.99 -2.47
CA SER A 90 11.80 -13.77 -2.98
C SER A 90 13.10 -13.02 -2.70
N SER A 91 14.21 -13.74 -2.50
CA SER A 91 15.56 -13.15 -2.51
C SER A 91 15.95 -12.54 -3.86
N ARG A 92 15.04 -12.54 -4.84
CA ARG A 92 15.21 -12.06 -6.21
C ARG A 92 14.25 -10.94 -6.58
N VAL A 93 13.78 -10.13 -5.62
CA VAL A 93 13.22 -8.82 -6.00
C VAL A 93 14.39 -8.02 -6.61
N PRO A 94 14.37 -7.65 -7.91
CA PRO A 94 15.51 -6.97 -8.53
C PRO A 94 15.89 -5.67 -7.80
N LEU A 95 14.90 -5.00 -7.20
CA LEU A 95 15.08 -3.83 -6.34
C LEU A 95 15.86 -4.15 -5.05
N LEU A 96 15.58 -5.30 -4.41
CA LEU A 96 16.30 -5.75 -3.21
C LEU A 96 17.68 -6.32 -3.55
N ALA A 97 17.85 -6.92 -4.74
CA ALA A 97 19.16 -7.36 -5.20
C ALA A 97 20.13 -6.18 -5.35
N GLY A 98 19.69 -5.08 -5.96
CA GLY A 98 20.49 -3.85 -6.04
C GLY A 98 20.68 -3.18 -4.67
N ALA A 99 19.70 -3.29 -3.76
CA ALA A 99 19.87 -2.85 -2.39
C ALA A 99 20.95 -3.66 -1.68
N HIS A 100 20.91 -4.99 -1.72
CA HIS A 100 21.89 -5.89 -1.08
C HIS A 100 23.34 -5.58 -1.50
N GLU A 101 23.56 -5.31 -2.80
CA GLU A 101 24.84 -4.88 -3.35
C GLU A 101 25.29 -3.51 -2.78
N TRP A 102 24.34 -2.60 -2.54
CA TRP A 102 24.60 -1.27 -1.98
C TRP A 102 24.84 -1.27 -0.46
N ILE A 103 24.14 -2.14 0.30
CA ILE A 103 24.32 -2.32 1.76
C ILE A 103 25.41 -3.33 2.12
N GLY A 104 26.09 -3.94 1.15
CA GLY A 104 27.22 -4.83 1.39
C GLY A 104 26.86 -6.14 2.10
N ILE A 105 25.65 -6.63 1.89
CA ILE A 105 25.18 -7.92 2.43
C ILE A 105 25.18 -8.92 1.28
N ASP A 106 26.35 -9.49 1.00
CA ASP A 106 26.49 -10.56 0.00
C ASP A 106 26.25 -11.94 0.61
N ALA A 107 25.28 -12.62 -0.01
CA ALA A 107 24.99 -14.07 -0.06
C ALA A 107 24.67 -14.84 1.24
#